data_AF-A0A3D4CEN7-F1
#
_entry.id   AF-A0A3D4CEN7-F1
#
_cell.length_a   1.000
_cell.length_b   1.000
_cell.length_c   1.000
_cell.angle_alpha   90.00
_cell.angle_beta   90.00
_cell.angle_gamma   90.00
#
_symmetry.space_group_name_H-M   'P 1'
#
loop_
_entity.id
_entity.type
_entity.pdbx_description
1 polymer ?
#
loop_
_entity_poly.entity_id
_entity_poly.type
_entity_poly.pdbx_seq_one_letter_code
_entity_poly.pdbx_strand_id
1 'polypeptide(L)'
;MMKRSIFIVITTIILLISIAFPTTVLAASMPTTTITSVKSQSKAFTVKWKKKSGITGYQIQYSTNSKFKKGNKSIKIKNAKTISKKITKLKVAKKYYVRIRTYKGKKYSKWSKVKSIKTPKESKCTKDNIQKETHCTNNNNHSIKCGNMGRWFNSKDEVDAYWDKVDISYFEQYQNGIITFEEYHKKSPYGYECWSCSYCGKWTGNFKYN
;
A
#
# COMPACT_ATOMS: atom_id res chain seq x y z
N MET A 1 -31.19 45.36 -71.65
CA MET A 1 -29.90 45.75 -71.03
C MET A 1 -29.99 45.61 -69.51
N MET A 2 -30.26 44.39 -69.01
CA MET A 2 -30.72 44.16 -67.62
C MET A 2 -29.99 42.97 -66.95
N LYS A 3 -28.71 42.77 -67.27
CA LYS A 3 -27.87 41.68 -66.74
C LYS A 3 -26.66 42.15 -65.92
N ARG A 4 -26.38 43.46 -65.87
CA ARG A 4 -25.23 44.02 -65.12
C ARG A 4 -25.59 44.49 -63.70
N SER A 5 -26.83 44.90 -63.45
CA SER A 5 -27.24 45.47 -62.16
C SER A 5 -27.57 44.42 -61.08
N ILE A 6 -27.95 43.21 -61.48
CA ILE A 6 -28.31 42.12 -60.54
C ILE A 6 -27.05 41.49 -59.92
N PHE A 7 -25.92 41.49 -60.63
CA PHE A 7 -24.65 40.93 -60.13
C PHE A 7 -23.99 41.79 -59.05
N ILE A 8 -24.21 43.11 -59.03
CA ILE A 8 -23.61 44.05 -58.07
C ILE A 8 -24.34 44.01 -56.71
N VAL A 9 -25.64 43.72 -56.72
CA VAL A 9 -26.45 43.62 -55.48
C VAL A 9 -26.17 42.30 -54.75
N ILE A 10 -25.88 41.21 -55.47
CA ILE A 10 -25.61 39.91 -54.85
C ILE A 10 -24.21 39.84 -54.21
N THR A 11 -23.20 40.51 -54.78
CA THR A 11 -21.84 40.53 -54.21
C THR A 11 -21.71 41.42 -52.97
N THR A 12 -22.53 42.48 -52.88
CA THR A 12 -22.54 43.37 -51.71
C THR A 12 -23.27 42.77 -50.50
N ILE A 13 -24.27 41.90 -50.73
CA ILE A 13 -24.97 41.17 -49.66
C ILE A 13 -24.06 40.10 -48.99
N ILE A 14 -23.12 39.51 -49.74
CA ILE A 14 -22.19 38.50 -49.19
C ILE A 14 -21.12 39.12 -48.27
N LEU A 15 -20.83 40.44 -48.40
CA LEU A 15 -19.82 41.11 -47.59
C LEU A 15 -20.31 41.52 -46.18
N LEU A 16 -21.62 41.57 -45.94
CA LEU A 16 -22.20 42.03 -44.67
C LEU A 16 -22.50 40.92 -43.64
N ILE A 17 -22.27 39.65 -43.97
CA ILE A 17 -22.40 38.52 -43.02
C ILE A 17 -21.02 38.12 -42.47
N SER A 18 -20.19 39.11 -42.16
CA SER A 18 -18.99 38.93 -41.34
C SER A 18 -19.38 39.06 -39.86
N ILE A 19 -20.37 38.28 -39.42
CA ILE A 19 -20.75 38.22 -38.01
C ILE A 19 -19.65 37.40 -37.33
N ALA A 20 -18.74 38.07 -36.64
CA ALA A 20 -17.78 37.42 -35.77
C ALA A 20 -18.57 36.67 -34.68
N PHE A 21 -18.87 35.40 -34.91
CA PHE A 21 -19.40 34.53 -33.88
C PHE A 21 -18.33 34.46 -32.79
N PRO A 22 -18.59 34.93 -31.55
CA PRO A 22 -17.64 34.76 -30.47
C PRO A 22 -17.49 33.25 -30.24
N THR A 23 -16.36 32.71 -30.69
CA THR A 23 -16.03 31.31 -30.43
C THR A 23 -15.77 31.19 -28.94
N THR A 24 -16.72 30.62 -28.21
CA THR A 24 -16.51 30.26 -26.81
C THR A 24 -15.49 29.14 -26.78
N VAL A 25 -14.21 29.49 -26.61
CA VAL A 25 -13.14 28.51 -26.40
C VAL A 25 -13.38 27.85 -25.04
N LEU A 26 -14.12 26.74 -25.01
CA LEU A 26 -14.30 25.95 -23.79
C LEU A 26 -12.93 25.49 -23.32
N ALA A 27 -12.46 26.04 -22.20
CA ALA A 27 -11.19 25.64 -21.61
C ALA A 27 -11.23 24.13 -21.33
N ALA A 28 -10.40 23.36 -22.04
CA ALA A 28 -10.33 21.91 -21.89
C ALA A 28 -10.09 21.55 -20.42
N SER A 29 -11.01 20.75 -19.86
CA SER A 29 -10.92 20.35 -18.46
C SER A 29 -9.70 19.45 -18.22
N MET A 30 -9.03 19.59 -17.08
CA MET A 30 -7.84 18.80 -16.75
C MET A 30 -8.17 17.29 -16.73
N PRO A 31 -7.34 16.43 -17.36
CA PRO A 31 -7.64 15.02 -17.46
C PRO A 31 -7.66 14.37 -16.08
N THR A 32 -8.75 13.71 -15.70
CA THR A 32 -8.87 12.99 -14.44
C THR A 32 -8.09 11.67 -14.49
N THR A 33 -7.75 11.11 -13.33
CA THR A 33 -7.16 9.78 -13.20
C THR A 33 -7.93 8.93 -12.20
N THR A 34 -7.66 7.62 -12.21
CA THR A 34 -8.30 6.62 -11.37
C THR A 34 -7.25 5.78 -10.66
N ILE A 35 -7.46 5.52 -9.38
CA ILE A 35 -6.68 4.54 -8.61
C ILE A 35 -7.02 3.15 -9.13
N THR A 36 -6.00 2.41 -9.57
CA THR A 36 -6.15 1.04 -10.06
C THR A 36 -6.02 0.02 -8.95
N SER A 37 -5.12 0.25 -7.99
CA SER A 37 -4.88 -0.67 -6.89
C SER A 37 -4.38 0.06 -5.65
N VAL A 38 -4.75 -0.46 -4.47
CA VAL A 38 -4.18 -0.08 -3.18
C VAL A 38 -3.77 -1.36 -2.47
N LYS A 39 -2.48 -1.50 -2.15
CA LYS A 39 -1.94 -2.67 -1.44
C LYS A 39 -1.45 -2.26 -0.06
N SER A 40 -1.93 -2.90 0.99
CA SER A 40 -1.50 -2.65 2.37
C SER A 40 -0.20 -3.38 2.72
N GLN A 41 0.60 -2.78 3.59
CA GLN A 41 1.77 -3.37 4.24
C GLN A 41 1.80 -2.93 5.72
N SER A 42 2.63 -3.57 6.56
CA SER A 42 2.82 -3.09 7.93
C SER A 42 3.28 -1.62 7.92
N LYS A 43 2.57 -0.76 8.67
CA LYS A 43 2.80 0.70 8.76
C LYS A 43 2.85 1.45 7.40
N ALA A 44 2.30 0.87 6.33
CA ALA A 44 2.37 1.45 4.99
C ALA A 44 1.24 1.00 4.04
N PHE A 45 1.03 1.73 2.95
CA PHE A 45 0.30 1.22 1.78
C PHE A 45 0.88 1.78 0.48
N THR A 46 0.74 1.02 -0.60
CA THR A 46 1.14 1.43 -1.96
C THR A 46 -0.09 1.70 -2.80
N VAL A 47 -0.15 2.88 -3.42
CA VAL A 47 -1.20 3.29 -4.34
C VAL A 47 -0.66 3.20 -5.77
N LYS A 48 -1.42 2.59 -6.67
CA LYS A 48 -1.17 2.61 -8.12
C LYS A 48 -2.33 3.28 -8.85
N TRP A 49 -2.06 3.96 -9.95
CA TRP A 49 -3.07 4.68 -10.74
C TRP A 49 -2.80 4.63 -12.24
N LYS A 50 -3.82 4.97 -13.03
CA LYS A 50 -3.69 5.05 -14.50
C LYS A 50 -2.83 6.25 -14.90
N LYS A 51 -1.88 6.03 -15.83
CA LYS A 51 -1.04 7.10 -16.40
C LYS A 51 -1.90 8.08 -17.19
N LYS A 52 -1.53 9.36 -17.15
CA LYS A 52 -2.10 10.44 -17.95
C LYS A 52 -0.99 11.29 -18.57
N SER A 53 -1.22 11.77 -19.78
CA SER A 53 -0.35 12.68 -20.53
C SER A 53 -0.83 14.13 -20.37
N GLY A 54 -0.01 15.10 -20.77
CA GLY A 54 -0.37 16.53 -20.79
C GLY A 54 -0.46 17.20 -19.41
N ILE A 55 0.04 16.56 -18.35
CA ILE A 55 0.02 17.05 -16.97
C ILE A 55 1.44 17.22 -16.41
N THR A 56 1.61 18.06 -15.38
CA THR A 56 2.88 18.13 -14.63
C THR A 56 3.02 16.93 -13.71
N GLY A 57 1.93 16.50 -13.07
CA GLY A 57 1.98 15.34 -12.18
C GLY A 57 0.68 15.09 -11.44
N TYR A 58 0.80 14.43 -10.29
CA TYR A 58 -0.34 13.96 -9.50
C TYR A 58 -0.31 14.50 -8.07
N GLN A 59 -1.47 14.66 -7.46
CA GLN A 59 -1.61 14.90 -6.04
C GLN A 59 -2.44 13.77 -5.43
N ILE A 60 -1.83 13.06 -4.48
CA ILE A 60 -2.50 12.05 -3.65
C ILE A 60 -2.90 12.72 -2.36
N GLN A 61 -4.13 12.49 -1.91
CA GLN A 61 -4.59 12.89 -0.60
C GLN A 61 -5.11 11.67 0.16
N TYR A 62 -4.76 11.57 1.44
CA TYR A 62 -5.19 10.49 2.31
C TYR A 62 -5.56 10.99 3.70
N SER A 63 -6.50 10.31 4.34
CA SER A 63 -6.99 10.64 5.69
C SER A 63 -7.60 9.39 6.35
N THR A 64 -7.78 9.42 7.66
CA THR A 64 -8.63 8.45 8.39
C THR A 64 -10.12 8.83 8.30
N ASN A 65 -10.46 10.03 7.82
CA ASN A 65 -11.83 10.49 7.60
C ASN A 65 -12.20 10.33 6.11
N SER A 66 -13.26 9.57 5.81
CA SER A 66 -13.70 9.29 4.44
C SER A 66 -14.18 10.53 3.68
N LYS A 67 -14.64 11.56 4.39
CA LYS A 67 -15.12 12.83 3.83
C LYS A 67 -13.98 13.84 3.64
N PHE A 68 -12.76 13.53 4.05
CA PHE A 68 -11.59 14.42 3.97
C PHE A 68 -11.86 15.81 4.59
N LYS A 69 -12.62 15.88 5.71
CA LYS A 69 -12.92 17.16 6.38
C LYS A 69 -11.82 17.62 7.33
N LYS A 70 -11.08 16.70 7.95
CA LYS A 70 -10.03 16.97 8.95
C LYS A 70 -8.86 15.98 8.80
N GLY A 71 -7.66 16.40 9.21
CA GLY A 71 -6.48 15.53 9.29
C GLY A 71 -5.95 15.04 7.94
N ASN A 72 -6.20 15.79 6.86
CA ASN A 72 -5.82 15.39 5.51
C ASN A 72 -4.31 15.54 5.30
N LYS A 73 -3.68 14.49 4.80
CA LYS A 73 -2.29 14.54 4.33
C LYS A 73 -2.26 14.50 2.81
N SER A 74 -1.39 15.29 2.20
CA SER A 74 -1.28 15.40 0.74
C SER A 74 0.16 15.20 0.28
N ILE A 75 0.34 14.51 -0.84
CA ILE A 75 1.64 14.23 -1.46
C ILE A 75 1.57 14.69 -2.91
N LYS A 76 2.47 15.58 -3.32
CA LYS A 76 2.64 15.97 -4.72
C LYS A 76 3.70 15.10 -5.39
N ILE A 77 3.36 14.52 -6.53
CA ILE A 77 4.23 13.74 -7.40
C ILE A 77 4.55 14.61 -8.61
N LYS A 78 5.78 15.12 -8.69
CA LYS A 78 6.20 16.10 -9.71
C LYS A 78 6.49 15.48 -11.09
N ASN A 79 6.47 14.16 -11.20
CA ASN A 79 6.75 13.44 -12.44
C ASN A 79 5.49 12.71 -12.94
N ALA A 80 5.00 13.12 -14.11
CA ALA A 80 3.82 12.52 -14.75
C ALA A 80 4.02 11.05 -15.17
N LYS A 81 5.27 10.58 -15.30
CA LYS A 81 5.61 9.17 -15.60
C LYS A 81 5.41 8.26 -14.39
N THR A 82 5.43 8.78 -13.16
CA THR A 82 5.24 7.98 -11.95
C THR A 82 3.77 7.54 -11.82
N ILE A 83 3.56 6.24 -11.69
CA ILE A 83 2.23 5.59 -11.60
C ILE A 83 1.98 4.86 -10.28
N SER A 84 2.93 4.95 -9.34
CA SER A 84 2.89 4.26 -8.06
C SER A 84 3.53 5.10 -6.95
N LYS A 85 3.00 5.03 -5.74
CA LYS A 85 3.63 5.62 -4.54
C LYS A 85 3.36 4.78 -3.32
N LYS A 86 4.43 4.44 -2.59
CA LYS A 86 4.37 3.89 -1.24
C LYS A 86 4.28 5.04 -0.22
N ILE A 87 3.30 4.95 0.68
CA ILE A 87 3.08 5.85 1.81
C ILE A 87 3.40 5.06 3.07
N THR A 88 4.36 5.55 3.85
CA THR A 88 4.90 4.88 5.05
C THR A 88 4.58 5.67 6.32
N LYS A 89 5.07 5.20 7.48
CA LYS A 89 4.88 5.82 8.79
C LYS A 89 3.40 5.97 9.17
N LEU A 90 2.60 4.95 8.87
CA LEU A 90 1.18 4.89 9.19
C LEU A 90 0.94 4.06 10.46
N LYS A 91 -0.13 4.38 11.17
CA LYS A 91 -0.63 3.54 12.28
C LYS A 91 -1.07 2.17 11.75
N VAL A 92 -0.72 1.11 12.48
CA VAL A 92 -1.15 -0.28 12.22
C VAL A 92 -2.63 -0.46 12.51
N ALA A 93 -3.24 -1.51 11.95
CA ALA A 93 -4.66 -1.87 12.13
C ALA A 93 -5.66 -0.74 11.84
N LYS A 94 -5.26 0.31 11.11
CA LYS A 94 -6.04 1.54 10.92
C LYS A 94 -6.53 1.66 9.48
N LYS A 95 -7.79 2.05 9.31
CA LYS A 95 -8.40 2.30 8.00
C LYS A 95 -8.02 3.70 7.52
N TYR A 96 -7.54 3.76 6.27
CA TYR A 96 -7.24 4.99 5.54
C TYR A 96 -8.07 5.07 4.27
N TYR A 97 -8.44 6.30 3.91
CA TYR A 97 -9.09 6.66 2.67
C TYR A 97 -8.12 7.45 1.81
N VAL A 98 -8.10 7.16 0.52
CA VAL A 98 -7.19 7.79 -0.43
C VAL A 98 -7.94 8.20 -1.70
N ARG A 99 -7.58 9.38 -2.21
CA ARG A 99 -8.02 9.91 -3.50
C ARG A 99 -6.84 10.55 -4.22
N ILE A 100 -6.93 10.63 -5.53
CA ILE A 100 -5.87 11.21 -6.39
C ILE A 100 -6.49 12.20 -7.38
N ARG A 101 -5.73 13.22 -7.75
CA ARG A 101 -6.05 14.12 -8.86
C ARG A 101 -4.78 14.45 -9.65
N THR A 102 -4.96 14.90 -10.88
CA THR A 102 -3.87 15.41 -11.72
C THR A 102 -3.71 16.92 -11.53
N TYR A 103 -2.52 17.45 -11.85
CA TYR A 103 -2.28 18.89 -11.84
C TYR A 103 -1.32 19.32 -12.96
N LYS A 104 -1.47 20.58 -13.39
CA LYS A 104 -0.55 21.29 -14.30
C LYS A 104 -0.45 22.74 -13.85
N GLY A 105 0.72 23.13 -13.35
CA GLY A 105 0.90 24.44 -12.69
C GLY A 105 -0.09 24.62 -11.52
N LYS A 106 -0.90 25.68 -11.56
CA LYS A 106 -1.95 25.99 -10.58
C LYS A 106 -3.29 25.28 -10.85
N LYS A 107 -3.47 24.61 -12.00
CA LYS A 107 -4.73 23.94 -12.39
C LYS A 107 -4.77 22.49 -11.90
N TYR A 108 -5.92 22.06 -11.41
CA TYR A 108 -6.17 20.71 -10.89
C TYR A 108 -7.42 20.09 -11.51
N SER A 109 -7.42 18.77 -11.69
CA SER A 109 -8.64 18.03 -12.04
C SER A 109 -9.54 17.77 -10.83
N LYS A 110 -10.77 17.30 -11.10
CA LYS A 110 -11.65 16.70 -10.09
C LYS A 110 -10.95 15.52 -9.42
N TRP A 111 -11.24 15.32 -8.14
CA TRP A 111 -10.75 14.16 -7.39
C TRP A 111 -11.30 12.85 -7.97
N SER A 112 -10.48 11.79 -7.94
CA SER A 112 -10.93 10.43 -8.24
C SER A 112 -11.98 9.97 -7.22
N LYS A 113 -12.68 8.87 -7.57
CA LYS A 113 -13.39 8.06 -6.57
C LYS A 113 -12.45 7.67 -5.43
N VAL A 114 -12.98 7.69 -4.21
CA VAL A 114 -12.24 7.35 -2.99
C VAL A 114 -12.02 5.84 -2.93
N LYS A 115 -10.82 5.41 -2.54
CA LYS A 115 -10.52 4.02 -2.18
C LYS A 115 -10.17 3.95 -0.71
N SER A 116 -10.48 2.83 -0.06
CA SER A 116 -10.11 2.59 1.34
C SER A 116 -9.20 1.38 1.47
N ILE A 117 -8.32 1.41 2.47
CA ILE A 117 -7.47 0.28 2.82
C ILE A 117 -7.26 0.25 4.34
N LYS A 118 -7.25 -0.93 4.95
CA LYS A 118 -6.86 -1.11 6.36
C LYS A 118 -5.41 -1.57 6.39
N THR A 119 -4.55 -0.88 7.14
CA THR A 119 -3.21 -1.40 7.41
C THR A 119 -3.35 -2.67 8.25
N PRO A 120 -2.60 -3.75 7.97
CA PRO A 120 -2.63 -4.94 8.79
C PRO A 120 -2.15 -4.63 10.21
N LYS A 121 -2.47 -5.53 11.17
CA LYS A 121 -1.73 -5.58 12.44
C LYS A 121 -0.26 -5.82 12.13
N GLU A 122 0.63 -5.39 13.01
CA GLU A 122 2.06 -5.64 12.86
C GLU A 122 2.31 -7.14 12.91
N SER A 123 2.60 -7.75 11.76
CA SER A 123 3.29 -9.04 11.73
C SER A 123 4.74 -8.75 12.10
N LYS A 124 5.17 -9.15 13.31
CA LYS A 124 6.61 -9.25 13.58
C LYS A 124 7.21 -10.19 12.53
N CYS A 125 8.41 -9.83 12.06
CA CYS A 125 9.27 -10.55 11.12
C CYS A 125 9.05 -10.27 9.62
N THR A 126 9.79 -9.28 9.12
CA THR A 126 10.26 -9.23 7.71
C THR A 126 11.62 -8.55 7.64
N LYS A 127 12.52 -9.04 8.49
CA LYS A 127 13.98 -9.02 8.38
C LYS A 127 14.30 -10.43 8.85
N ASP A 128 14.61 -11.39 7.99
CA ASP A 128 15.85 -11.40 7.23
C ASP A 128 15.69 -12.06 5.87
N ASN A 129 16.40 -11.50 4.90
CA ASN A 129 16.63 -12.08 3.59
C ASN A 129 18.05 -12.64 3.63
N ILE A 130 18.22 -13.91 4.00
CA ILE A 130 19.40 -14.74 3.71
C ILE A 130 18.90 -16.21 3.68
N GLN A 131 19.16 -16.86 2.55
CA GLN A 131 18.90 -18.27 2.19
C GLN A 131 17.46 -18.71 1.95
N LYS A 132 17.10 -18.64 0.67
CA LYS A 132 15.94 -19.26 0.03
C LYS A 132 16.19 -20.78 -0.11
N GLU A 133 16.08 -21.54 0.97
CA GLU A 133 15.65 -22.92 0.84
C GLU A 133 14.17 -22.92 0.47
N THR A 134 13.79 -23.64 -0.58
CA THR A 134 12.41 -23.77 -1.06
C THR A 134 11.58 -24.53 -0.03
N HIS A 135 11.05 -23.86 0.99
CA HIS A 135 10.15 -24.45 1.96
C HIS A 135 8.68 -24.11 1.65
N CYS A 136 7.86 -25.17 1.57
CA CYS A 136 6.42 -25.22 1.27
C CYS A 136 6.02 -24.88 -0.19
N THR A 137 5.97 -25.90 -1.06
CA THR A 137 5.33 -25.83 -2.40
C THR A 137 3.87 -26.31 -2.42
N ASN A 138 3.43 -26.99 -1.36
CA ASN A 138 2.04 -27.40 -1.11
C ASN A 138 1.74 -27.35 0.40
N ASN A 139 0.45 -27.36 0.78
CA ASN A 139 -0.08 -27.01 2.11
C ASN A 139 0.45 -27.84 3.32
N ASN A 140 1.38 -28.79 3.14
CA ASN A 140 1.92 -29.61 4.23
C ASN A 140 3.42 -29.94 4.16
N ASN A 141 4.18 -29.56 3.13
CA ASN A 141 5.61 -29.87 3.08
C ASN A 141 6.48 -28.82 3.78
N HIS A 142 6.51 -28.85 5.11
CA HIS A 142 7.42 -28.03 5.90
C HIS A 142 8.58 -28.87 6.42
N SER A 143 9.81 -28.41 6.20
CA SER A 143 10.98 -29.01 6.83
C SER A 143 10.94 -28.73 8.33
N ILE A 144 11.21 -29.75 9.14
CA ILE A 144 11.44 -29.62 10.60
C ILE A 144 12.69 -28.78 10.91
N LYS A 145 13.55 -28.53 9.91
CA LYS A 145 14.71 -27.64 10.02
C LYS A 145 14.35 -26.16 9.88
N CYS A 146 13.09 -25.82 9.59
CA CYS A 146 12.65 -24.43 9.47
C CYS A 146 12.42 -23.85 10.87
N GLY A 147 13.46 -23.20 11.37
CA GLY A 147 13.54 -22.73 12.75
C GLY A 147 13.99 -23.83 13.71
N ASN A 148 14.41 -23.45 14.91
CA ASN A 148 14.88 -24.39 15.94
C ASN A 148 13.77 -24.83 16.93
N MET A 149 12.54 -24.34 16.79
CA MET A 149 11.40 -24.81 17.58
C MET A 149 10.96 -26.24 17.22
N GLY A 150 11.46 -26.79 16.11
CA GLY A 150 11.23 -28.18 15.70
C GLY A 150 9.80 -28.52 15.29
N ARG A 151 8.89 -27.52 15.21
CA ARG A 151 7.49 -27.73 14.85
C ARG A 151 6.85 -26.50 14.24
N TRP A 152 5.72 -26.73 13.57
CA TRP A 152 4.86 -25.69 13.03
C TRP A 152 3.55 -25.58 13.83
N PHE A 153 2.99 -24.38 13.83
CA PHE A 153 1.80 -23.96 14.59
C PHE A 153 0.75 -23.38 13.65
N ASN A 154 -0.52 -23.43 14.04
CA ASN A 154 -1.59 -22.86 13.21
C ASN A 154 -1.78 -21.37 13.42
N SER A 155 -1.26 -20.83 14.52
CA SER A 155 -1.38 -19.42 14.87
C SER A 155 -0.12 -18.92 15.59
N LYS A 156 0.05 -17.60 15.64
CA LYS A 156 1.10 -16.99 16.46
C LYS A 156 0.87 -17.24 17.95
N ASP A 157 -0.40 -17.23 18.38
CA ASP A 157 -0.75 -17.42 19.80
C ASP A 157 -0.32 -18.83 20.28
N GLU A 158 -0.38 -19.84 19.41
CA GLU A 158 0.19 -21.17 19.68
C GLU A 158 1.72 -21.18 19.79
N VAL A 159 2.43 -20.32 19.06
CA VAL A 159 3.90 -20.17 19.20
C VAL A 159 4.21 -19.55 20.56
N ASP A 160 3.48 -18.49 20.92
CA ASP A 160 3.66 -17.75 22.17
C ASP A 160 3.42 -18.70 23.37
N ALA A 161 2.32 -19.46 23.36
CA ALA A 161 2.02 -20.46 24.39
C ALA A 161 3.06 -21.59 24.48
N TYR A 162 3.65 -21.99 23.35
CA TYR A 162 4.71 -23.01 23.33
C TYR A 162 6.00 -22.51 23.97
N TRP A 163 6.39 -21.25 23.73
CA TRP A 163 7.54 -20.65 24.39
C TRP A 163 7.34 -20.54 25.91
N ASP A 164 6.17 -20.05 26.36
CA ASP A 164 5.83 -19.98 27.79
C ASP A 164 5.98 -21.36 28.46
N LYS A 165 5.45 -22.40 27.81
CA LYS A 165 5.55 -23.78 28.31
C LYS A 165 7.02 -24.25 28.43
N VAL A 166 7.87 -23.93 27.46
CA VAL A 166 9.28 -24.33 27.49
C VAL A 166 10.05 -23.61 28.59
N ASP A 167 9.85 -22.31 28.74
CA ASP A 167 10.49 -21.50 29.79
C ASP A 167 10.07 -21.97 31.19
N ILE A 168 8.76 -22.14 31.42
CA ILE A 168 8.21 -22.65 32.68
C ILE A 168 8.78 -24.04 33.01
N SER A 169 8.86 -24.93 32.03
CA SER A 169 9.40 -26.29 32.21
C SER A 169 10.87 -26.29 32.67
N TYR A 170 11.71 -25.38 32.15
CA TYR A 170 13.09 -25.27 32.62
C TYR A 170 13.19 -24.61 33.99
N PHE A 171 12.34 -23.62 34.25
CA PHE A 171 12.27 -22.97 35.56
C PHE A 171 11.86 -23.95 36.65
N GLU A 172 10.85 -24.80 36.41
CA GLU A 172 10.42 -25.85 37.34
C GLU A 172 11.53 -26.88 37.59
N GLN A 173 12.26 -27.31 36.56
CA GLN A 173 13.41 -28.20 36.73
C GLN A 173 14.49 -27.58 37.63
N TYR A 174 14.76 -26.29 37.47
CA TYR A 174 15.71 -25.57 38.32
C TYR A 174 15.21 -25.48 39.77
N GLN A 175 13.95 -25.09 39.98
CA GLN A 175 13.36 -24.98 41.33
C GLN A 175 13.33 -26.32 42.07
N ASN A 176 13.12 -27.41 41.34
CA ASN A 176 13.13 -28.77 41.89
C ASN A 176 14.53 -29.38 42.02
N GLY A 177 15.60 -28.63 41.72
CA GLY A 177 16.98 -29.10 41.82
C GLY A 177 17.36 -30.17 40.80
N ILE A 178 16.57 -30.36 39.74
CA ILE A 178 16.82 -31.33 38.67
C ILE A 178 17.97 -30.85 37.77
N ILE A 179 18.04 -29.55 37.53
CA ILE A 179 19.13 -28.91 36.79
C ILE A 179 19.80 -27.85 37.64
N THR A 180 21.10 -27.66 37.43
CA THR A 180 21.85 -26.57 38.05
C THR A 180 21.43 -25.21 37.48
N PHE A 181 21.76 -24.13 38.19
CA PHE A 181 21.57 -22.77 37.69
C PHE A 181 22.33 -22.52 36.37
N GLU A 182 23.54 -23.08 36.23
CA GLU A 182 24.34 -22.97 35.01
C GLU A 182 23.65 -23.69 33.83
N GLU A 183 23.11 -24.88 34.06
CA GLU A 183 22.34 -25.59 33.03
C GLU A 183 21.04 -24.87 32.67
N TYR A 184 20.33 -24.32 33.65
CA TYR A 184 19.14 -23.51 33.40
C TYR A 184 19.47 -22.32 32.50
N HIS A 185 20.56 -21.60 32.78
CA HIS A 185 20.97 -20.44 31.99
C HIS A 185 21.35 -20.79 30.54
N LYS A 186 21.89 -21.99 30.30
CA LYS A 186 22.26 -22.49 28.97
C LYS A 186 21.07 -23.07 28.20
N LYS A 187 20.17 -23.80 28.89
CA LYS A 187 19.08 -24.56 28.28
C LYS A 187 17.79 -23.75 28.14
N SER A 188 17.51 -22.82 29.05
CA SER A 188 16.29 -22.00 28.99
C SER A 188 16.44 -20.90 27.94
N PRO A 189 15.50 -20.77 26.99
CA PRO A 189 15.56 -19.71 26.00
C PRO A 189 15.21 -18.36 26.63
N TYR A 190 16.10 -17.37 26.52
CA TYR A 190 15.83 -16.01 27.00
C TYR A 190 14.79 -15.25 26.16
N GLY A 191 14.42 -15.81 25.00
CA GLY A 191 13.38 -15.26 24.15
C GLY A 191 13.22 -16.05 22.87
N TYR A 192 12.41 -15.52 21.95
CA TYR A 192 12.20 -16.12 20.65
C TYR A 192 11.88 -15.08 19.58
N GLU A 193 11.98 -15.50 18.33
CA GLU A 193 11.41 -14.84 17.17
C GLU A 193 10.56 -15.83 16.39
N CYS A 194 9.49 -15.36 15.76
CA CYS A 194 8.55 -16.21 15.04
C CYS A 194 8.16 -15.61 13.70
N TRP A 195 7.86 -16.44 12.71
CA TRP A 195 7.41 -16.03 11.39
C TRP A 195 6.37 -17.02 10.86
N SER A 196 5.57 -16.56 9.88
CA SER A 196 4.61 -17.40 9.17
C SER A 196 5.12 -17.80 7.79
N CYS A 197 4.84 -19.02 7.37
CA CYS A 197 5.02 -19.46 5.99
C CYS A 197 4.08 -18.67 5.07
N SER A 198 4.66 -18.05 4.03
CA SER A 198 3.89 -17.21 3.11
C SER A 198 2.88 -17.98 2.24
N TYR A 199 3.06 -19.30 2.10
CA TYR A 199 2.21 -20.14 1.24
C TYR A 199 0.97 -20.66 1.96
N CYS A 200 1.13 -21.16 3.19
CA CYS A 200 0.04 -21.83 3.92
C CYS A 200 -0.40 -21.09 5.20
N GLY A 201 0.34 -20.05 5.64
CA GLY A 201 0.03 -19.29 6.84
C GLY A 201 0.37 -19.94 8.17
N LYS A 202 0.91 -21.17 8.18
CA LYS A 202 1.43 -21.82 9.40
C LYS A 202 2.60 -21.03 9.98
N TRP A 203 2.82 -21.11 11.29
CA TRP A 203 3.84 -20.38 12.04
C TRP A 203 4.95 -21.30 12.53
N THR A 204 6.17 -20.78 12.66
CA THR A 204 7.32 -21.41 13.33
C THR A 204 8.22 -20.30 13.90
N GLY A 205 9.32 -20.67 14.54
CA GLY A 205 10.24 -19.71 15.13
C GLY A 205 11.61 -20.26 15.52
N ASN A 206 12.43 -19.35 16.04
CA ASN A 206 13.69 -19.64 16.70
C ASN A 206 13.62 -19.20 18.16
N PHE A 207 13.87 -20.13 19.08
CA PHE A 207 14.35 -19.83 20.41
C PHE A 207 15.74 -19.17 20.36
N LYS A 208 15.97 -18.26 21.30
CA LYS A 208 17.22 -17.55 21.51
C LYS A 208 17.82 -18.00 22.83
N TYR A 209 19.07 -18.42 22.77
CA TYR A 209 19.85 -18.94 23.90
C TYR A 209 21.10 -18.09 24.07
N ASN A 210 21.63 -18.06 25.30
CA ASN A 210 22.89 -17.38 25.61
C ASN A 210 24.10 -18.19 25.13
#